data_AF-A0A662C5M4-F1
#
_entry.id   AF-A0A662C5M4-F1
#
_cell.length_a   1.000
_cell.length_b   1.000
_cell.length_c   1.000
_cell.angle_alpha   90.00
_cell.angle_beta   90.00
_cell.angle_gamma   90.00
#
_symmetry.space_group_name_H-M   'P 1'
#
loop_
_entity.id
_entity.type
_entity.pdbx_description
1 polymer ?
#
loop_
_entity_poly.entity_id
_entity_poly.type
_entity_poly.pdbx_seq_one_letter_code
_entity_poly.pdbx_strand_id
1 'polypeptide(L)'
;IGQELLWDEQRIQYKFSFHTTEYPAKIPGKLGDNTIQQIIKDYNGQTYWFSINLWSFFKESKIPKWLNVAIGYGANGLPENSYDFGVHPPQPIESYRQFYTSIDVDLTKIKTNSPFLKTVFNVFNYVKIPAPTIEYRSNGDFKFHLFYF
;
A
#
# COMPACT_ATOMS: atom_id res chain seq x y z
N ILE A 1 -4.35 6.01 -19.33
CA ILE A 1 -4.47 6.17 -20.80
C ILE A 1 -3.65 5.13 -21.55
N GLY A 2 -2.32 5.00 -21.31
CA GLY A 2 -1.50 4.02 -22.06
C GLY A 2 -2.01 2.57 -22.05
N GLN A 3 -2.46 2.06 -20.90
CA GLN A 3 -3.03 0.70 -20.83
C GLN A 3 -4.34 0.56 -21.61
N GLU A 4 -5.19 1.60 -21.59
CA GLU A 4 -6.46 1.57 -22.32
C GLU A 4 -6.22 1.57 -23.84
N LEU A 5 -5.27 2.39 -24.30
CA LEU A 5 -4.88 2.43 -25.71
C LEU A 5 -4.27 1.11 -26.20
N LEU A 6 -3.59 0.36 -25.32
CA LEU A 6 -2.90 -0.87 -25.67
C LEU A 6 -3.76 -2.13 -25.51
N TRP A 7 -4.69 -2.13 -24.55
CA TRP A 7 -5.42 -3.33 -24.13
C TRP A 7 -6.94 -3.17 -24.02
N ASP A 8 -7.48 -1.98 -24.29
CA ASP A 8 -8.90 -1.63 -24.10
C ASP A 8 -9.42 -1.90 -22.67
N GLU A 9 -8.50 -1.94 -21.69
CA GLU A 9 -8.79 -2.03 -20.27
C GLU A 9 -7.57 -1.65 -19.41
N GLN A 10 -7.82 -1.32 -18.13
CA GLN A 10 -6.75 -1.24 -17.12
C GLN A 10 -6.43 -2.64 -16.59
N ARG A 11 -5.17 -3.07 -16.69
CA ARG A 11 -4.67 -4.35 -16.17
C ARG A 11 -3.82 -4.20 -14.90
N ILE A 12 -3.22 -3.02 -14.71
CA ILE A 12 -2.41 -2.65 -13.56
C ILE A 12 -3.03 -1.41 -12.92
N GLN A 13 -3.33 -1.47 -11.64
CA GLN A 13 -3.95 -0.40 -10.88
C GLN A 13 -2.99 0.11 -9.82
N TYR A 14 -2.90 1.43 -9.69
CA TYR A 14 -2.24 2.04 -8.54
C TYR A 14 -3.17 1.99 -7.33
N LYS A 15 -2.64 1.56 -6.18
CA LYS A 15 -3.36 1.58 -4.91
C LYS A 15 -2.50 2.17 -3.79
N PHE A 16 -3.16 2.62 -2.73
CA PHE A 16 -2.55 3.20 -1.56
C PHE A 16 -2.99 2.47 -0.29
N SER A 17 -2.09 2.32 0.67
CA SER A 17 -2.43 1.97 2.06
C SER A 17 -1.67 2.84 3.04
N PHE A 18 -2.23 2.95 4.23
CA PHE A 18 -1.64 3.69 5.34
C PHE A 18 -1.85 2.93 6.66
N HIS A 19 -0.81 2.91 7.50
CA HIS A 19 -0.92 2.62 8.92
C HIS A 19 -0.25 3.71 9.75
N THR A 20 -0.73 3.84 10.98
CA THR A 20 -0.10 4.72 11.97
C THR A 20 1.24 4.15 12.40
N THR A 21 2.27 5.00 12.42
CA THR A 21 3.57 4.66 13.01
C THR A 21 3.74 5.31 14.38
N GLU A 22 4.83 5.01 15.07
CA GLU A 22 5.19 5.67 16.33
C GLU A 22 5.83 7.06 16.13
N TYR A 23 6.28 7.39 14.92
CA TYR A 23 7.05 8.62 14.68
C TYR A 23 6.25 9.92 14.86
N PRO A 24 4.96 10.01 14.51
CA PRO A 24 4.16 11.20 14.79
C PRO A 24 4.09 11.56 16.28
N ALA A 25 4.16 10.60 17.20
CA ALA A 25 4.20 10.90 18.63
C ALA A 25 5.54 11.54 19.05
N LYS A 26 6.62 11.21 18.33
CA LYS A 26 7.98 11.69 18.59
C LYS A 26 8.24 13.06 17.93
N ILE A 27 7.64 13.32 16.76
CA ILE A 27 7.83 14.55 15.98
C ILE A 27 6.50 15.04 15.33
N PRO A 28 5.48 15.36 16.13
CA PRO A 28 4.11 15.60 15.64
C PRO A 28 4.02 16.77 14.65
N GLY A 29 4.78 17.84 14.89
CA GLY A 29 4.82 19.01 14.00
C GLY A 29 5.27 18.71 12.56
N LYS A 30 6.00 17.63 12.33
CA LYS A 30 6.43 17.20 10.98
C LYS A 30 5.55 16.11 10.39
N LEU A 31 5.10 15.16 11.20
CA LEU A 31 4.44 13.93 10.73
C LEU A 31 2.91 13.91 10.98
N GLY A 32 2.37 14.96 11.60
CA GLY A 32 0.93 15.18 11.76
C GLY A 32 0.40 14.88 13.16
N ASP A 33 -0.43 15.80 13.66
CA ASP A 33 -0.96 15.74 15.04
C ASP A 33 -2.18 14.81 15.19
N ASN A 34 -2.78 14.37 14.08
CA ASN A 34 -3.93 13.48 14.06
C ASN A 34 -3.89 12.56 12.83
N THR A 35 -4.71 11.51 12.81
CA THR A 35 -4.70 10.48 11.76
C THR A 35 -4.88 11.04 10.35
N ILE A 36 -5.73 12.05 10.17
CA ILE A 36 -5.96 12.66 8.85
C ILE A 36 -4.69 13.35 8.35
N GLN A 37 -4.00 14.08 9.23
CA GLN A 37 -2.72 14.68 8.90
C GLN A 37 -1.65 13.62 8.62
N GLN A 38 -1.63 12.53 9.40
CA GLN A 38 -0.63 11.47 9.28
C GLN A 38 -0.76 10.70 7.96
N ILE A 39 -1.97 10.47 7.46
CA ILE A 39 -2.19 9.86 6.13
C ILE A 39 -1.44 10.61 5.03
N ILE A 40 -1.28 11.93 5.18
CA ILE A 40 -0.61 12.80 4.20
C ILE A 40 0.88 12.99 4.55
N LYS A 41 1.19 13.25 5.82
CA LYS A 41 2.51 13.70 6.28
C LYS A 41 3.43 12.58 6.72
N ASP A 42 2.89 11.51 7.28
CA ASP A 42 3.68 10.39 7.81
C ASP A 42 3.99 9.40 6.70
N TYR A 43 5.01 9.71 5.90
CA TYR A 43 5.49 8.84 4.82
C TYR A 43 5.93 7.45 5.31
N ASN A 44 6.23 7.31 6.60
CA ASN A 44 6.67 6.05 7.19
C ASN A 44 5.57 4.99 7.23
N GLY A 45 4.32 5.44 7.29
CA GLY A 45 3.14 4.58 7.30
C GLY A 45 2.54 4.33 5.93
N GLN A 46 3.05 4.99 4.88
CA GLN A 46 2.47 4.96 3.54
C GLN A 46 3.08 3.82 2.71
N THR A 47 2.22 3.07 2.02
CA THR A 47 2.66 2.13 1.00
C THR A 47 1.92 2.37 -0.31
N TYR A 48 2.71 2.44 -1.38
CA TYR A 48 2.24 2.63 -2.75
C TYR A 48 2.31 1.30 -3.50
N TRP A 49 1.22 0.91 -4.13
CA TRP A 49 1.05 -0.42 -4.71
C TRP A 49 0.78 -0.34 -6.20
N PHE A 50 1.36 -1.27 -6.95
CA PHE A 50 0.88 -1.67 -8.27
C PHE A 50 0.21 -3.04 -8.15
N SER A 51 -1.11 -3.04 -8.29
CA SER A 51 -1.97 -4.21 -8.25
C SER A 51 -2.24 -4.70 -9.67
N ILE A 52 -1.81 -5.92 -9.96
CA ILE A 52 -1.78 -6.52 -11.30
C ILE A 52 -2.89 -7.56 -11.38
N ASN A 53 -3.84 -7.36 -12.30
CA ASN A 53 -4.92 -8.33 -12.51
C ASN A 53 -4.45 -9.50 -13.36
N LEU A 54 -4.25 -10.66 -12.72
CA LEU A 54 -3.71 -11.84 -13.38
C LEU A 54 -4.62 -12.33 -14.51
N TRP A 55 -5.93 -12.33 -14.27
CA TRP A 55 -6.89 -12.78 -15.28
C TRP A 55 -6.86 -11.93 -16.55
N SER A 56 -6.71 -10.60 -16.46
CA SER A 56 -6.64 -9.72 -17.62
C SER A 56 -5.41 -9.99 -18.51
N PHE A 57 -4.32 -10.55 -17.97
CA PHE A 57 -3.17 -11.02 -18.76
C PHE A 57 -3.36 -12.45 -19.29
N PHE A 58 -4.17 -13.27 -18.63
CA PHE A 58 -4.42 -14.68 -18.99
C PHE A 58 -5.93 -14.96 -19.08
N LYS A 59 -6.63 -14.32 -20.03
CA LYS A 59 -8.11 -14.28 -20.10
C LYS A 59 -8.78 -15.66 -20.21
N GLU A 60 -8.07 -16.66 -20.70
CA GLU A 60 -8.53 -18.05 -20.85
C GLU A 60 -8.21 -18.95 -19.63
N SER A 61 -7.51 -18.42 -18.64
CA SER A 61 -7.17 -19.16 -17.42
C SER A 61 -8.39 -19.36 -16.51
N LYS A 62 -8.26 -20.29 -15.56
CA LYS A 62 -9.23 -20.52 -14.48
C LYS A 62 -9.07 -19.52 -13.31
N ILE A 63 -8.22 -18.51 -13.45
CA ILE A 63 -7.94 -17.53 -12.40
C ILE A 63 -9.20 -16.66 -12.20
N PRO A 64 -9.65 -16.41 -10.95
CA PRO A 64 -10.77 -15.53 -10.70
C PRO A 64 -10.51 -14.11 -11.23
N LYS A 65 -11.50 -13.50 -11.89
CA LYS A 65 -11.36 -12.17 -12.50
C LYS A 65 -11.00 -11.06 -11.52
N TRP A 66 -11.29 -11.25 -10.24
CA TRP A 66 -11.02 -10.28 -9.18
C TRP A 66 -9.65 -10.48 -8.51
N LEU A 67 -8.95 -11.59 -8.78
CA LEU A 67 -7.69 -11.90 -8.11
C LEU A 67 -6.52 -11.14 -8.74
N ASN A 68 -5.82 -10.39 -7.90
CA ASN A 68 -4.64 -9.63 -8.27
C ASN A 68 -3.42 -10.08 -7.45
N VAL A 69 -2.23 -9.78 -7.98
CA VAL A 69 -0.97 -9.77 -7.23
C VAL A 69 -0.50 -8.33 -7.18
N ALA A 70 0.00 -7.89 -6.03
CA ALA A 70 0.46 -6.53 -5.85
C ALA A 70 1.94 -6.48 -5.46
N ILE A 71 2.66 -5.55 -6.08
CA ILE A 71 4.00 -5.14 -5.66
C ILE A 71 3.90 -3.77 -5.00
N GLY A 72 4.58 -3.57 -3.88
CA GLY A 72 4.47 -2.35 -3.10
C GLY A 72 5.81 -1.72 -2.78
N TYR A 73 5.80 -0.43 -2.49
CA TYR A 73 6.95 0.33 -2.05
C TYR A 73 6.57 1.24 -0.88
N GLY A 74 7.39 1.20 0.17
CA GLY A 74 7.30 2.08 1.33
C GLY A 74 8.70 2.43 1.83
N ALA A 75 8.77 3.20 2.91
CA ALA A 75 10.03 3.56 3.54
C ALA A 75 9.82 3.75 5.04
N ASN A 76 10.85 3.47 5.81
CA ASN A 76 10.93 3.75 7.24
C ASN A 76 11.98 4.84 7.49
N GLY A 77 11.83 5.58 8.59
CA GLY A 77 12.80 6.57 9.06
C GLY A 77 12.90 7.80 8.16
N LEU A 78 11.76 8.28 7.64
CA LEU A 78 11.63 9.53 6.90
C LEU A 78 11.10 10.67 7.82
N PRO A 79 11.65 11.89 7.71
CA PRO A 79 12.80 12.26 6.88
C PRO A 79 14.09 11.61 7.39
N GLU A 80 15.04 11.38 6.50
CA GLU A 80 16.32 10.75 6.83
C GLU A 80 17.09 11.57 7.86
N ASN A 81 17.95 10.90 8.65
CA ASN A 81 18.68 11.49 9.77
C ASN A 81 17.78 12.05 10.88
N SER A 82 16.57 11.52 11.02
CA SER A 82 15.71 11.80 12.18
C SER A 82 16.23 11.07 13.42
N TYR A 83 15.93 11.64 14.59
CA TYR A 83 16.29 11.08 15.90
C TYR A 83 15.04 10.84 16.72
N ASP A 84 15.06 9.77 17.50
CA ASP A 84 14.11 9.50 18.55
C ASP A 84 14.50 10.26 19.82
N PHE A 85 13.74 11.31 20.14
CA PHE A 85 13.93 12.13 21.33
C PHE A 85 13.19 11.59 22.56
N GLY A 86 12.45 10.49 22.43
CA GLY A 86 11.79 9.81 23.57
C GLY A 86 12.75 9.00 24.45
N VAL A 87 14.01 8.85 24.03
CA VAL A 87 15.06 8.11 24.73
C VAL A 87 16.27 9.02 25.03
N HIS A 88 17.03 8.69 26.09
CA HIS A 88 18.22 9.44 26.50
C HIS A 88 19.45 8.53 26.60
N PRO A 89 20.52 8.77 25.80
CA PRO A 89 20.65 9.82 24.78
C PRO A 89 19.74 9.56 23.55
N PRO A 90 19.35 10.62 22.79
CA PRO A 90 18.57 10.46 21.56
C PRO A 90 19.21 9.45 20.60
N GLN A 91 18.41 8.56 20.04
CA GLN A 91 18.88 7.51 19.14
C GLN A 91 18.53 7.85 17.69
N PRO A 92 19.42 7.59 16.71
CA PRO A 92 19.08 7.76 15.31
C PRO A 92 17.98 6.77 14.91
N ILE A 93 17.00 7.25 14.14
CA ILE A 93 15.98 6.39 13.54
C ILE A 93 16.56 5.80 12.26
N GLU A 94 16.55 4.47 12.16
CA GLU A 94 17.07 3.78 10.99
C GLU A 94 16.19 4.05 9.75
N SER A 95 16.82 4.59 8.70
CA SER A 95 16.16 4.82 7.42
C SER A 95 16.40 3.65 6.47
N TYR A 96 15.32 3.01 6.01
CA TYR A 96 15.40 1.93 5.00
C TYR A 96 14.19 1.96 4.07
N ARG A 97 14.32 1.34 2.91
CA ARG A 97 13.22 1.15 1.94
C ARG A 97 12.58 -0.21 2.14
N GLN A 98 11.30 -0.29 1.84
CA GLN A 98 10.50 -1.48 2.00
C GLN A 98 9.90 -1.85 0.65
N PHE A 99 10.14 -3.08 0.22
CA PHE A 99 9.61 -3.65 -1.00
C PHE A 99 8.64 -4.76 -0.62
N TYR A 100 7.43 -4.70 -1.15
CA TYR A 100 6.36 -5.60 -0.76
C TYR A 100 5.90 -6.46 -1.93
N THR A 101 5.48 -7.68 -1.63
CA THR A 101 4.70 -8.53 -2.54
C THR A 101 3.50 -9.08 -1.78
N SER A 102 2.31 -8.97 -2.36
CA SER A 102 1.05 -9.28 -1.69
C SER A 102 0.03 -9.86 -2.65
N ILE A 103 -0.99 -10.53 -2.12
CA ILE A 103 -2.22 -10.82 -2.86
C ILE A 103 -3.16 -9.62 -2.77
N ASP A 104 -3.95 -9.37 -3.80
CA ASP A 104 -4.91 -8.28 -3.81
C ASP A 104 -6.21 -8.63 -4.53
N VAL A 105 -7.21 -7.77 -4.37
CA VAL A 105 -8.53 -7.93 -4.98
C VAL A 105 -8.87 -6.68 -5.81
N ASP A 106 -9.25 -6.88 -7.07
CA ASP A 106 -9.89 -5.84 -7.88
C ASP A 106 -11.40 -5.81 -7.58
N LEU A 107 -11.82 -4.84 -6.76
CA LEU A 107 -13.21 -4.69 -6.36
C LEU A 107 -14.12 -4.36 -7.56
N THR A 108 -13.59 -3.72 -8.60
CA THR A 108 -14.37 -3.33 -9.79
C THR A 108 -14.81 -4.54 -10.62
N LYS A 109 -14.13 -5.68 -10.45
CA LYS A 109 -14.46 -6.96 -11.11
C LYS A 109 -15.50 -7.79 -10.33
N ILE A 110 -15.92 -7.35 -9.14
CA ILE A 110 -16.97 -8.00 -8.36
C ILE A 110 -18.33 -7.68 -8.97
N LYS A 111 -19.09 -8.73 -9.33
CA LYS A 111 -20.41 -8.59 -9.96
C LYS A 111 -21.45 -8.16 -8.92
N THR A 112 -22.10 -7.02 -9.16
CA THR A 112 -23.23 -6.54 -8.35
C THR A 112 -24.24 -5.80 -9.22
N ASN A 113 -25.52 -5.88 -8.86
CA ASN A 113 -26.61 -5.17 -9.53
C ASN A 113 -26.87 -3.78 -8.92
N SER A 114 -26.35 -3.50 -7.73
CA SER A 114 -26.56 -2.23 -7.03
C SER A 114 -25.65 -1.13 -7.59
N PRO A 115 -26.20 -0.01 -8.12
CA PRO A 115 -25.40 1.13 -8.56
C PRO A 115 -24.56 1.72 -7.44
N PHE A 116 -25.10 1.76 -6.22
CA PHE A 116 -24.36 2.22 -5.04
C PHE A 116 -23.13 1.36 -4.77
N LEU A 117 -23.28 0.03 -4.76
CA LEU A 117 -22.14 -0.87 -4.52
C LEU A 117 -21.10 -0.78 -5.63
N LYS A 118 -21.51 -0.58 -6.90
CA LYS A 118 -20.55 -0.34 -7.99
C LYS A 118 -19.71 0.91 -7.72
N THR A 119 -20.32 2.00 -7.27
CA THR A 119 -19.60 3.23 -6.91
C THR A 119 -18.65 3.00 -5.74
N VAL A 120 -19.12 2.33 -4.68
CA VAL A 120 -18.28 1.98 -3.52
C VAL A 120 -17.08 1.16 -3.98
N PHE A 121 -17.29 0.09 -4.75
CA PHE A 121 -16.19 -0.73 -5.27
C PHE A 121 -15.21 0.09 -6.11
N ASN A 122 -15.68 0.98 -6.98
CA ASN A 122 -14.79 1.83 -7.77
C ASN A 122 -13.95 2.78 -6.92
N VAL A 123 -14.53 3.41 -5.89
CA VAL A 123 -13.82 4.36 -5.02
C VAL A 123 -12.83 3.63 -4.11
N PHE A 124 -13.25 2.55 -3.47
CA PHE A 124 -12.40 1.83 -2.53
C PHE A 124 -11.36 0.94 -3.23
N ASN A 125 -11.48 0.68 -4.53
CA ASN A 125 -10.46 -0.06 -5.26
C ASN A 125 -9.11 0.68 -5.33
N TYR A 126 -9.07 2.00 -5.10
CA TYR A 126 -7.82 2.75 -4.98
C TYR A 126 -7.11 2.54 -3.64
N VAL A 127 -7.79 1.96 -2.65
CA VAL A 127 -7.22 1.59 -1.35
C VAL A 127 -6.90 0.09 -1.40
N LYS A 128 -5.67 -0.28 -1.01
CA LYS A 128 -5.29 -1.70 -0.89
C LYS A 128 -6.15 -2.37 0.19
N ILE A 129 -6.46 -3.65 0.03
CA ILE A 129 -7.19 -4.43 1.05
C ILE A 129 -6.21 -5.26 1.90
N PRO A 130 -6.44 -5.39 3.24
CA PRO A 130 -5.74 -6.31 4.15
C PRO A 130 -5.56 -7.70 3.59
N ALA A 131 -4.30 -8.07 3.35
CA ALA A 131 -3.94 -9.36 2.79
C ALA A 131 -2.55 -9.81 3.27
N PRO A 132 -2.25 -11.12 3.13
CA PRO A 132 -0.92 -11.65 3.35
C PRO A 132 0.12 -10.97 2.46
N THR A 133 1.23 -10.55 3.07
CA THR A 133 2.26 -9.75 2.41
C THR A 133 3.64 -10.16 2.90
N ILE A 134 4.57 -10.23 1.95
CA ILE A 134 6.00 -10.35 2.18
C ILE A 134 6.61 -8.96 2.05
N GLU A 135 7.42 -8.56 3.02
CA GLU A 135 8.20 -7.34 3.06
C GLU A 135 9.69 -7.68 3.03
N TYR A 136 10.42 -7.08 2.09
CA TYR A 136 11.87 -7.06 2.04
C TYR A 136 12.36 -5.64 2.29
N ARG A 137 13.33 -5.49 3.19
CA ARG A 137 13.88 -4.19 3.57
C ARG A 137 15.27 -4.00 3.00
N SER A 138 15.62 -2.77 2.65
CA SER A 138 16.95 -2.46 2.08
C SER A 138 18.10 -2.67 3.07
N ASN A 139 17.83 -2.82 4.37
CA ASN A 139 18.81 -3.19 5.38
C ASN A 139 19.05 -4.72 5.48
N GLY A 140 18.38 -5.52 4.64
CA GLY A 140 18.54 -6.97 4.55
C GLY A 140 17.48 -7.79 5.28
N ASP A 141 16.60 -7.13 6.05
CA ASP A 141 15.55 -7.80 6.80
C ASP A 141 14.40 -8.30 5.91
N PHE A 142 13.80 -9.40 6.33
CA PHE A 142 12.64 -10.00 5.71
C PHE A 142 11.52 -10.18 6.74
N LYS A 143 10.29 -9.82 6.38
CA LYS A 143 9.13 -9.95 7.26
C LYS A 143 7.93 -10.49 6.51
N PHE A 144 7.25 -11.46 7.11
CA PHE A 144 5.95 -11.92 6.66
C PHE A 144 4.85 -11.31 7.53
N HIS A 145 3.81 -10.82 6.89
CA HIS A 145 2.62 -10.28 7.53
C HIS A 145 1.42 -11.10 7.08
N LEU A 146 0.67 -11.66 8.03
CA LEU A 146 -0.58 -12.36 7.71
C LEU A 146 -1.63 -11.38 7.17
N PHE A 147 -1.66 -10.17 7.73
CA PHE A 147 -2.44 -9.03 7.25
C PHE A 147 -1.55 -7.79 7.34
N TYR A 148 -1.13 -7.25 6.19
CA TYR A 148 -0.29 -6.05 6.18
C TYR A 148 -1.09 -4.82 5.84
N PHE A 149 -1.23 -3.92 6.82
CA PHE A 149 -1.76 -2.56 6.71
C PHE A 149 -0.90 -1.64 7.53
#